data_AF-A0A974TZN1-F1
#
_entry.id   AF-A0A974TZN1-F1
#
_cell.length_a   1.000
_cell.length_b   1.000
_cell.length_c   1.000
_cell.angle_alpha   90.00
_cell.angle_beta   90.00
_cell.angle_gamma   90.00
#
_symmetry.space_group_name_H-M   'P 1'
#
loop_
_entity.id
_entity.type
_entity.pdbx_description
1 polymer ?
#
loop_
_entity_poly.entity_id
_entity_poly.type
_entity_poly.pdbx_seq_one_letter_code
_entity_poly.pdbx_strand_id
1 'polypeptide(L)'
;MSLQDLAWLAMAAYAVHVMEEHTFDWRNWARTVVGLPVEWADFYVTNAVVVALGIAQAQLAPSVPLIPLIFASLMLINAVFFHILPVLWTKGRYSPGLATAVVLFLPLGTAIFMKAAQDGLLDMRTALAALAGGALLMAYPVVMLHLKSKPYFKQD
;
A
#
# COMPACT_ATOMS: atom_id res chain seq x y z
N MET A 1 16.68 12.83 9.55
CA MET A 1 16.25 11.42 9.41
C MET A 1 16.93 10.80 8.22
N SER A 2 17.36 9.55 8.36
CA SER A 2 17.87 8.70 7.29
C SER A 2 16.72 8.15 6.43
N LEU A 3 17.06 7.57 5.26
CA LEU A 3 16.08 6.82 4.45
C LEU A 3 15.51 5.63 5.22
N GLN A 4 16.33 4.98 6.06
CA GLN A 4 15.92 3.86 6.90
C GLN A 4 14.95 4.29 8.00
N ASP A 5 15.14 5.47 8.61
CA ASP A 5 14.21 6.00 9.61
C ASP A 5 12.83 6.22 8.99
N LEU A 6 12.79 6.84 7.80
CA LEU A 6 11.54 7.06 7.04
C LEU A 6 10.90 5.73 6.64
N ALA A 7 11.70 4.74 6.26
CA ALA A 7 11.21 3.40 5.93
C ALA A 7 10.56 2.71 7.14
N TRP A 8 11.14 2.82 8.34
CA TRP A 8 10.50 2.31 9.56
C TRP A 8 9.22 3.05 9.92
N LEU A 9 9.18 4.37 9.75
CA LEU A 9 7.94 5.14 9.93
C LEU A 9 6.87 4.73 8.91
N ALA A 10 7.24 4.43 7.67
CA ALA A 10 6.32 3.93 6.66
C ALA A 10 5.71 2.58 7.04
N MET A 11 6.51 1.64 7.58
CA MET A 11 6.01 0.38 8.13
C MET A 11 5.01 0.63 9.27
N ALA A 12 5.36 1.49 10.23
CA ALA A 12 4.50 1.81 11.37
C ALA A 12 3.19 2.49 10.92
N ALA A 13 3.27 3.41 9.97
CA ALA A 13 2.11 4.05 9.36
C ALA A 13 1.21 3.04 8.66
N TYR A 14 1.77 2.05 7.97
CA TYR A 14 0.99 0.99 7.35
C TYR A 14 0.25 0.16 8.39
N ALA A 15 0.89 -0.19 9.51
CA ALA A 15 0.20 -0.90 10.59
C ALA A 15 -0.98 -0.08 11.17
N VAL A 16 -0.82 1.23 11.33
CA VAL A 16 -1.91 2.13 11.77
C VAL A 16 -3.03 2.21 10.74
N HIS A 17 -2.68 2.24 9.45
CA HIS A 17 -3.66 2.24 8.35
C HIS A 17 -4.51 0.97 8.34
N VAL A 18 -3.90 -0.20 8.54
CA VAL A 18 -4.63 -1.48 8.64
C VAL A 18 -5.62 -1.47 9.81
N MET A 19 -5.27 -0.85 10.94
CA MET A 19 -6.22 -0.71 12.06
C MET A 19 -7.41 0.16 11.69
N GLU A 20 -7.21 1.27 10.97
CA GLU A 20 -8.30 2.11 10.48
C GLU A 20 -9.21 1.35 9.51
N GLU A 21 -8.62 0.70 8.50
CA GLU A 21 -9.36 -0.10 7.51
C GLU A 21 -10.20 -1.19 8.19
N HIS A 22 -9.62 -1.89 9.17
CA HIS A 22 -10.33 -2.92 9.92
C HIS A 22 -11.48 -2.34 10.75
N THR A 23 -11.20 -1.27 11.51
CA THR A 23 -12.17 -0.65 12.44
C THR A 23 -13.39 -0.10 11.71
N PHE A 24 -13.20 0.49 10.52
CA PHE A 24 -14.27 1.10 9.74
C PHE A 24 -14.79 0.21 8.60
N ASP A 25 -14.54 -1.10 8.68
CA ASP A 25 -15.12 -2.12 7.80
C ASP A 25 -14.78 -1.94 6.30
N TRP A 26 -13.48 -1.84 6.02
CA TRP A 26 -12.95 -1.80 4.66
C TRP A 26 -13.43 -2.98 3.81
N ARG A 27 -13.57 -4.19 4.38
CA ARG A 27 -14.05 -5.37 3.65
C ARG A 27 -15.40 -5.11 2.98
N ASN A 28 -16.42 -4.70 3.74
CA ASN A 28 -17.74 -4.45 3.15
C ASN A 28 -17.74 -3.22 2.25
N TRP A 29 -16.93 -2.20 2.57
CA TRP A 29 -16.73 -1.07 1.67
C TRP A 29 -16.16 -1.51 0.31
N ALA A 30 -15.10 -2.30 0.28
CA ALA A 30 -14.46 -2.79 -0.93
C ALA A 30 -15.40 -3.65 -1.77
N ARG A 31 -16.23 -4.50 -1.13
CA ARG A 31 -17.26 -5.28 -1.83
C ARG A 31 -18.34 -4.40 -2.47
N THR A 32 -18.77 -3.36 -1.77
CA THR A 32 -19.92 -2.53 -2.21
C THR A 32 -19.53 -1.40 -3.14
N VAL A 33 -18.31 -0.86 -3.02
CA VAL A 33 -17.84 0.29 -3.80
C VAL A 33 -16.90 -0.12 -4.92
N VAL A 34 -15.96 -1.02 -4.64
CA VAL A 34 -14.94 -1.46 -5.62
C VAL A 34 -15.38 -2.74 -6.35
N GLY A 35 -16.27 -3.53 -5.75
CA GLY A 35 -16.74 -4.80 -6.31
C GLY A 35 -15.78 -5.97 -6.10
N LEU A 36 -14.82 -5.85 -5.18
CA LEU A 36 -13.85 -6.92 -4.91
C LEU A 36 -14.49 -8.03 -4.07
N PRO A 37 -14.32 -9.32 -4.42
CA PRO A 37 -14.88 -10.45 -3.67
C PRO A 37 -14.00 -10.79 -2.45
N VAL A 38 -13.73 -9.77 -1.62
CA VAL A 38 -12.80 -9.87 -0.49
C VAL A 38 -13.52 -10.35 0.77
N GLU A 39 -12.86 -11.25 1.50
CA GLU A 39 -13.25 -11.70 2.83
C GLU A 39 -12.21 -11.31 3.87
N TRP A 40 -12.59 -11.40 5.15
CA TRP A 40 -11.70 -11.02 6.26
C TRP A 40 -10.40 -11.83 6.29
N ALA A 41 -10.45 -13.11 5.92
CA ALA A 41 -9.24 -13.92 5.83
C ALA A 41 -8.24 -13.38 4.78
N ASP A 42 -8.73 -12.92 3.62
CA ASP A 42 -7.89 -12.33 2.59
C ASP A 42 -7.24 -11.03 3.08
N PHE A 43 -8.03 -10.20 3.78
CA PHE A 43 -7.56 -8.95 4.38
C PHE A 43 -6.46 -9.22 5.41
N TYR A 44 -6.66 -10.16 6.33
CA TYR A 44 -5.68 -10.48 7.37
C TYR A 44 -4.38 -11.03 6.79
N VAL A 45 -4.46 -11.99 5.86
CA VAL A 45 -3.27 -12.60 5.24
C VAL A 45 -2.50 -11.56 4.43
N THR A 46 -3.20 -10.79 3.59
CA THR A 46 -2.57 -9.76 2.76
C THR A 46 -1.86 -8.71 3.63
N ASN A 47 -2.52 -8.19 4.66
CA ASN A 47 -1.93 -7.18 5.52
C ASN A 47 -0.81 -7.72 6.40
N ALA A 48 -0.87 -8.97 6.86
CA ALA A 48 0.26 -9.62 7.55
C ALA A 48 1.50 -9.68 6.64
N VAL A 49 1.32 -10.03 5.36
CA VAL A 49 2.40 -10.03 4.38
C VAL A 49 2.92 -8.60 4.14
N VAL A 50 2.06 -7.60 3.99
CA VAL A 50 2.51 -6.21 3.78
C VAL A 50 3.27 -5.68 4.98
N VAL A 51 2.88 -6.02 6.22
CA VAL A 51 3.66 -5.67 7.42
C VAL A 51 5.03 -6.33 7.40
N ALA A 52 5.12 -7.62 7.03
CA ALA A 52 6.40 -8.31 6.88
C ALA A 52 7.28 -7.66 5.80
N LEU A 53 6.70 -7.26 4.66
CA LEU A 53 7.39 -6.50 3.63
C LEU A 53 7.83 -5.12 4.13
N GLY A 54 7.01 -4.46 4.96
CA GLY A 54 7.33 -3.19 5.64
C GLY A 54 8.54 -3.31 6.56
N ILE A 55 8.70 -4.43 7.25
CA ILE A 55 9.92 -4.71 8.04
C ILE A 55 11.10 -4.94 7.10
N ALA A 56 10.94 -5.80 6.09
CA ALA A 56 12.01 -6.16 5.16
C ALA A 56 12.56 -4.93 4.41
N GLN A 57 11.69 -4.05 3.90
CA GLN A 57 12.10 -2.84 3.19
C GLN A 57 12.87 -1.86 4.10
N ALA A 58 12.49 -1.75 5.37
CA ALA A 58 13.18 -0.89 6.32
C ALA A 58 14.57 -1.44 6.66
N GLN A 59 14.70 -2.76 6.81
CA GLN A 59 16.00 -3.39 7.05
C GLN A 59 16.93 -3.31 5.84
N LEU A 60 16.38 -3.41 4.62
CA LEU A 60 17.15 -3.35 3.39
C LEU A 60 17.43 -1.91 2.91
N ALA A 61 16.80 -0.89 3.50
CA ALA A 61 16.94 0.50 3.05
C ALA A 61 18.41 0.99 2.92
N PRO A 62 19.36 0.65 3.83
CA PRO A 62 20.76 1.09 3.70
C PRO A 62 21.52 0.44 2.54
N SER A 63 21.15 -0.77 2.13
CA SER A 63 21.88 -1.56 1.12
C SER A 63 21.18 -1.58 -0.25
N VAL A 64 19.85 -1.46 -0.27
CA VAL A 64 19.05 -1.48 -1.51
C VAL A 64 17.98 -0.38 -1.46
N PRO A 65 18.35 0.89 -1.75
CA PRO A 65 17.45 2.05 -1.65
C PRO A 65 16.19 1.99 -2.53
N LEU A 66 16.18 1.14 -3.56
CA LEU A 66 15.00 0.92 -4.40
C LEU A 66 13.83 0.30 -3.63
N ILE A 67 14.11 -0.56 -2.64
CA ILE A 67 13.06 -1.29 -1.92
C ILE A 67 12.15 -0.37 -1.08
N PRO A 68 12.65 0.59 -0.28
CA PRO A 68 11.78 1.55 0.39
C PRO A 68 11.02 2.46 -0.59
N LEU A 69 11.57 2.76 -1.77
CA LEU A 69 10.86 3.51 -2.81
C LEU A 69 9.69 2.71 -3.41
N ILE A 70 9.84 1.39 -3.58
CA ILE A 70 8.75 0.50 -3.99
C ILE A 70 7.64 0.49 -2.94
N PHE A 71 7.99 0.40 -1.65
CA PHE A 71 7.01 0.41 -0.56
C PHE A 71 6.32 1.78 -0.43
N ALA A 72 7.06 2.88 -0.57
CA ALA A 72 6.49 4.22 -0.65
C ALA A 72 5.53 4.36 -1.85
N SER A 73 5.88 3.79 -3.00
CA SER A 73 5.01 3.77 -4.19
C SER A 73 3.72 3.00 -3.91
N LEU A 74 3.79 1.85 -3.24
CA LEU A 74 2.62 1.09 -2.79
C LEU A 74 1.70 1.97 -1.93
N MET A 75 2.25 2.68 -0.94
CA MET A 75 1.49 3.58 -0.06
C MET A 75 0.83 4.73 -0.83
N LEU A 76 1.55 5.37 -1.75
CA LEU A 76 1.03 6.48 -2.55
C LEU A 76 -0.08 6.00 -3.51
N ILE A 77 0.12 4.86 -4.16
CA ILE A 77 -0.89 4.24 -5.03
C ILE A 77 -2.13 3.86 -4.22
N ASN A 78 -1.96 3.25 -3.04
CA ASN A 78 -3.04 2.94 -2.13
C ASN A 78 -3.83 4.21 -1.76
N ALA A 79 -3.15 5.24 -1.26
CA ALA A 79 -3.77 6.48 -0.83
C ALA A 79 -4.59 7.13 -1.94
N VAL A 80 -4.04 7.20 -3.15
CA VAL A 80 -4.71 7.84 -4.30
C VAL A 80 -5.85 6.98 -4.83
N PHE A 81 -5.58 5.72 -5.21
CA PHE A 81 -6.52 4.92 -6.00
C PHE A 81 -7.54 4.14 -5.17
N PHE A 82 -7.27 3.87 -3.88
CA PHE A 82 -8.17 3.08 -3.02
C PHE A 82 -8.88 3.93 -1.96
N HIS A 83 -8.41 5.15 -1.70
CA HIS A 83 -9.07 6.03 -0.72
C HIS A 83 -9.51 7.36 -1.31
N ILE A 84 -8.60 8.20 -1.80
CA ILE A 84 -8.93 9.56 -2.24
C ILE A 84 -9.85 9.54 -3.47
N LEU A 85 -9.44 8.86 -4.55
CA LEU A 85 -10.25 8.81 -5.78
C LEU A 85 -11.62 8.16 -5.56
N PRO A 86 -11.76 7.03 -4.84
CA PRO A 86 -13.07 6.47 -4.54
C PRO A 86 -13.97 7.41 -3.74
N VAL A 87 -13.44 8.16 -2.77
CA VAL A 87 -14.24 9.15 -2.02
C VAL A 87 -14.73 10.26 -2.94
N LEU A 88 -13.86 10.77 -3.82
CA LEU A 88 -14.26 11.79 -4.81
C LEU A 88 -15.31 11.24 -5.78
N TRP A 89 -15.13 10.02 -6.29
CA TRP A 89 -16.02 9.40 -7.26
C TRP A 89 -17.40 9.06 -6.67
N THR A 90 -17.42 8.62 -5.40
CA THR A 90 -18.65 8.33 -4.65
C THR A 90 -19.27 9.56 -3.99
N LYS A 91 -18.81 10.77 -4.36
CA LYS A 91 -19.32 12.06 -3.87
C LYS A 91 -19.29 12.20 -2.34
N GLY A 92 -18.20 11.75 -1.72
CA GLY A 92 -17.92 11.93 -0.30
C GLY A 92 -18.22 10.72 0.58
N ARG A 93 -18.58 9.56 0.03
CA ARG A 93 -18.70 8.34 0.85
C ARG A 93 -17.31 7.98 1.38
N TYR A 94 -17.19 7.93 2.71
CA TYR A 94 -15.92 7.63 3.38
C TYR A 94 -15.35 6.29 2.90
N SER A 95 -14.07 6.30 2.54
CA SER A 95 -13.28 5.08 2.33
C SER A 95 -12.52 4.77 3.62
N PRO A 96 -12.78 3.64 4.30
CA PRO A 96 -11.99 3.20 5.44
C PRO A 96 -10.51 3.19 5.09
N GLY A 97 -9.66 3.86 5.88
CA GLY A 97 -8.24 4.09 5.56
C GLY A 97 -7.93 5.49 5.00
N LEU A 98 -8.94 6.30 4.66
CA LEU A 98 -8.74 7.64 4.09
C LEU A 98 -7.94 8.57 5.03
N ALA A 99 -8.25 8.57 6.32
CA ALA A 99 -7.62 9.51 7.25
C ALA A 99 -6.11 9.24 7.35
N THR A 100 -5.72 8.00 7.59
CA THR A 100 -4.31 7.58 7.63
C THR A 100 -3.65 7.63 6.25
N ALA A 101 -4.38 7.39 5.16
CA ALA A 101 -3.84 7.58 3.81
C ALA A 101 -3.41 9.04 3.56
N VAL A 102 -4.24 10.00 3.93
CA VAL A 102 -3.97 11.44 3.74
C VAL A 102 -2.93 11.95 4.74
N VAL A 103 -3.04 11.56 6.01
CA VAL A 103 -2.21 12.10 7.10
C VAL A 103 -0.85 11.39 7.20
N LEU A 104 -0.78 10.10 6.84
CA LEU A 104 0.44 9.30 6.98
C LEU A 104 1.01 8.84 5.64
N PHE A 105 0.21 8.22 4.76
CA PHE A 105 0.76 7.62 3.54
C PHE A 105 1.28 8.67 2.56
N LEU A 106 0.50 9.72 2.28
CA LEU A 106 0.95 10.78 1.37
C LEU A 106 2.22 11.47 1.89
N PRO A 107 2.29 11.97 3.14
CA PRO A 107 3.50 12.67 3.59
C PRO A 107 4.72 11.76 3.68
N LEU A 108 4.58 10.53 4.22
CA LEU A 108 5.73 9.62 4.37
C LEU A 108 6.19 9.06 3.03
N GLY A 109 5.26 8.67 2.14
CA GLY A 109 5.59 8.19 0.81
C GLY A 109 6.35 9.26 0.01
N THR A 110 5.87 10.50 0.03
CA THR A 110 6.56 11.63 -0.60
C THR A 110 7.90 11.93 0.07
N ALA A 111 7.99 11.91 1.41
CA ALA A 111 9.23 12.16 2.12
C ALA A 111 10.33 11.14 1.79
N ILE A 112 9.98 9.86 1.60
CA ILE A 112 10.93 8.81 1.17
C ILE A 112 11.51 9.15 -0.21
N PHE A 113 10.67 9.53 -1.18
CA PHE A 113 11.13 9.95 -2.51
C PHE A 113 11.99 11.22 -2.45
N MET A 114 11.58 12.21 -1.66
CA MET A 114 12.36 13.44 -1.47
C MET A 114 13.73 13.16 -0.84
N LYS A 115 13.77 12.28 0.16
CA LYS A 115 15.02 11.89 0.82
C LYS A 115 15.94 11.14 -0.14
N ALA A 116 15.42 10.18 -0.90
CA ALA A 116 16.20 9.48 -1.92
C ALA A 116 16.76 10.44 -2.98
N ALA A 117 15.98 11.45 -3.40
CA ALA A 117 16.47 12.48 -4.31
C ALA A 117 17.59 13.34 -3.71
N GLN A 118 17.43 13.77 -2.45
CA GLN A 118 18.45 14.54 -1.71
C GLN A 118 19.76 13.76 -1.54
N ASP A 119 19.66 12.43 -1.37
CA ASP A 119 20.81 11.54 -1.21
C ASP A 119 21.43 11.11 -2.55
N GLY A 120 20.91 11.59 -3.69
CA GLY A 120 21.40 11.21 -5.03
C GLY A 120 21.06 9.78 -5.45
N LEU A 121 20.08 9.16 -4.79
CA LEU A 121 19.64 7.77 -5.01
C LEU A 121 18.44 7.66 -5.95
N LEU A 122 17.89 8.80 -6.40
CA LEU A 122 16.71 8.85 -7.28
C LEU A 122 17.09 9.45 -8.64
N ASP A 123 16.92 8.63 -9.66
CA ASP A 123 16.93 8.99 -11.08
C ASP A 123 15.63 8.52 -11.76
N MET A 124 15.45 8.81 -13.05
CA MET A 124 14.25 8.40 -13.78
C MET A 124 14.04 6.89 -13.77
N ARG A 125 15.13 6.11 -13.87
CA ARG A 125 15.05 4.65 -13.95
C ARG A 125 14.58 4.05 -12.62
N THR A 126 15.16 4.50 -11.52
CA THR A 126 14.78 4.09 -10.16
C THR A 126 13.38 4.56 -9.81
N ALA A 127 12.97 5.77 -10.22
CA ALA A 127 11.60 6.23 -10.04
C ALA A 127 10.59 5.34 -10.77
N LEU A 128 10.83 5.03 -12.06
CA LEU A 128 9.96 4.14 -12.83
C LEU A 128 9.93 2.72 -12.26
N ALA A 129 11.09 2.19 -11.85
CA ALA A 129 11.18 0.87 -11.22
C ALA A 129 10.42 0.83 -9.88
N ALA A 130 10.50 1.89 -9.08
CA ALA A 130 9.78 2.01 -7.82
C ALA A 130 8.26 2.03 -8.03
N LEU A 131 7.79 2.87 -8.96
CA LEU A 131 6.38 2.97 -9.30
C LEU A 131 5.84 1.65 -9.87
N ALA A 132 6.58 1.01 -10.78
CA ALA A 132 6.21 -0.29 -11.32
C ALA A 132 6.16 -1.37 -10.23
N GLY A 133 7.17 -1.42 -9.36
CA GLY A 133 7.19 -2.36 -8.23
C GLY A 133 6.02 -2.14 -7.26
N GLY A 134 5.72 -0.89 -6.90
CA GLY A 134 4.59 -0.55 -6.04
C GLY A 134 3.25 -0.90 -6.68
N ALA A 135 3.08 -0.64 -7.98
CA ALA A 135 1.88 -1.00 -8.73
C ALA A 135 1.69 -2.53 -8.81
N LEU A 136 2.77 -3.28 -9.03
CA LEU A 136 2.73 -4.75 -9.04
C LEU A 136 2.37 -5.31 -7.66
N LEU A 137 2.95 -4.77 -6.58
CA LEU A 137 2.60 -5.17 -5.22
C LEU A 137 1.13 -4.89 -4.90
N MET A 138 0.59 -3.75 -5.36
CA MET A 138 -0.83 -3.43 -5.20
C MET A 138 -1.74 -4.34 -6.02
N ALA A 139 -1.35 -4.61 -7.27
CA ALA A 139 -2.14 -5.41 -8.20
C ALA A 139 -2.22 -6.88 -7.78
N TYR A 140 -1.16 -7.42 -7.16
CA TYR A 140 -1.06 -8.83 -6.80
C TYR A 140 -2.27 -9.37 -5.99
N PRO A 141 -2.63 -8.82 -4.81
CA PRO A 141 -3.79 -9.32 -4.06
C PRO A 141 -5.10 -9.17 -4.83
N VAL A 142 -5.26 -8.08 -5.60
CA VAL A 142 -6.45 -7.87 -6.44
C VAL A 142 -6.57 -8.96 -7.51
N VAL A 143 -5.47 -9.30 -8.19
CA VAL A 143 -5.44 -10.39 -9.18
C VAL A 143 -5.74 -11.73 -8.51
N MET A 144 -5.15 -12.01 -7.35
CA MET A 144 -5.39 -13.26 -6.61
C MET A 144 -6.86 -13.41 -6.19
N LEU A 145 -7.53 -12.33 -5.79
CA LEU A 145 -8.96 -12.33 -5.48
C LEU A 145 -9.83 -12.68 -6.69
N HIS A 146 -9.46 -12.24 -7.89
CA HIS A 146 -10.17 -12.60 -9.13
C HIS A 146 -9.86 -14.01 -9.59
N LEU A 147 -8.62 -14.49 -9.39
CA LEU A 147 -8.24 -15.86 -9.74
C LEU A 147 -8.94 -16.87 -8.83
N LYS A 148 -8.95 -16.65 -7.51
CA LYS A 148 -9.58 -17.58 -6.55
C LYS A 148 -11.08 -17.78 -6.80
N SER A 149 -11.75 -16.82 -7.44
CA SER A 149 -13.18 -16.91 -7.75
C SER A 149 -13.48 -17.77 -9.00
N LYS A 150 -12.46 -18.20 -9.76
CA LYS A 150 -12.64 -19.03 -10.96
C LYS A 150 -12.78 -20.52 -10.58
N PRO A 151 -13.61 -21.31 -11.30
CA PRO A 151 -13.80 -22.73 -11.02
C PRO A 151 -12.50 -23.55 -10.94
N TYR A 152 -11.52 -23.22 -11.77
CA TYR A 152 -10.23 -23.93 -11.82
C TYR A 152 -9.47 -23.93 -10.48
N PHE A 153 -9.62 -22.88 -9.66
CA PHE A 153 -8.90 -22.73 -8.40
C PHE A 153 -9.70 -23.20 -7.18
N LYS A 154 -10.96 -23.61 -7.35
CA LYS A 154 -11.77 -24.20 -6.28
C LYS A 154 -11.28 -25.62 -5.97
N GLN A 155 -11.18 -25.97 -4.69
CA GLN A 155 -10.60 -27.23 -4.21
C GLN A 155 -11.63 -28.08 -3.43
N ASP A 156 -12.90 -27.71 -3.51
CA ASP A 156 -14.05 -28.38 -2.89
C ASP A 156 -14.84 -29.25 -3.89
#